data_AF-A0A0S2JIT5-F1
#
_entry.id   AF-A0A0S2JIT5-F1
#
_cell.length_a   1.000
_cell.length_b   1.000
_cell.length_c   1.000
_cell.angle_alpha   90.00
_cell.angle_beta   90.00
_cell.angle_gamma   90.00
#
_symmetry.space_group_name_H-M   'P 1'
#
loop_
_entity.id
_entity.type
_entity.pdbx_description
1 polymer ?
#
loop_
_entity_poly.entity_id
_entity_poly.type
_entity_poly.pdbx_seq_one_letter_code
_entity_poly.pdbx_strand_id
1 'polypeptide(L)' 'MFCLFYLASNTQRQQRHFYGTQLSSFDATAYAILCQFISVNCEHDFNRKARSYPNLMRYCQRIEQEFY' A
#
# COMPACT_ATOMS: atom_id res chain seq x y z
N MET A 1 13.64 -2.21 2.11
CA MET A 1 12.94 -2.99 3.16
C MET A 1 12.37 -2.13 4.29
N PHE A 2 13.11 -1.15 4.82
CA PHE A 2 12.61 -0.24 5.90
C PHE A 2 11.31 0.51 5.54
N CYS A 3 11.18 1.02 4.31
CA CYS A 3 10.01 1.79 3.88
C CYS A 3 8.71 0.97 3.92
N LEU A 4 8.77 -0.30 3.50
CA LEU A 4 7.62 -1.21 3.49
C LEU A 4 7.13 -1.52 4.91
N PHE A 5 8.05 -1.69 5.85
CA PHE A 5 7.71 -1.92 7.26
C PHE A 5 7.12 -0.66 7.89
N TYR A 6 7.70 0.51 7.62
CA TYR A 6 7.18 1.79 8.09
C TYR A 6 5.77 2.08 7.56
N LEU A 7 5.55 1.88 6.26
CA LEU A 7 4.22 2.00 5.65
C LEU A 7 3.23 1.02 6.28
N ALA A 8 3.61 -0.26 6.42
CA ALA A 8 2.76 -1.26 7.06
C ALA A 8 2.38 -0.92 8.51
N SER A 9 3.28 -0.30 9.28
CA SER A 9 3.02 0.13 10.66
C SER A 9 2.07 1.33 10.74
N ASN A 10 2.12 2.24 9.77
CA ASN A 10 1.30 3.45 9.78
C ASN A 10 -0.06 3.26 9.09
N THR A 11 -0.23 2.28 8.19
CA THR A 11 -1.55 1.98 7.61
C THR A 11 -2.41 1.22 8.62
N GLN A 12 -3.38 1.91 9.21
CA GLN A 12 -4.36 1.27 10.09
C GLN A 12 -5.33 0.39 9.30
N ARG A 13 -5.61 -0.83 9.80
CA ARG A 13 -6.48 -1.81 9.13
C ARG A 13 -7.91 -1.32 8.83
N GLN A 14 -8.40 -0.31 9.56
CA GLN A 14 -9.76 0.22 9.42
C GLN A 14 -9.83 1.57 8.70
N GLN A 15 -8.70 2.24 8.44
CA GLN A 15 -8.70 3.53 7.76
C GLN A 15 -8.60 3.35 6.24
N ARG A 16 -9.26 4.24 5.48
CA ARG A 16 -9.18 4.27 4.01
C ARG A 16 -7.86 4.84 3.52
N HIS A 17 -7.31 5.81 4.23
CA HIS A 17 -6.08 6.52 3.89
C HIS A 17 -5.09 6.46 5.05
N PHE A 18 -3.82 6.83 4.80
CA PHE A 18 -2.75 6.73 5.81
C PHE A 18 -2.96 7.61 7.04
N TYR A 19 -3.55 8.79 6.87
CA TYR A 19 -3.77 9.76 7.95
C TYR A 19 -5.26 9.98 8.28
N GLY A 20 -6.16 9.11 7.82
CA GLY A 20 -7.58 9.18 8.19
C GLY A 20 -8.57 9.02 7.03
N THR A 21 -9.54 9.95 6.97
CA THR A 21 -10.73 9.90 6.11
C THR A 21 -10.58 10.61 4.77
N GLN A 22 -9.58 11.48 4.61
CA GLN A 22 -9.31 12.17 3.34
C GLN A 22 -8.03 11.66 2.67
N LEU A 23 -8.09 11.58 1.34
CA LEU A 23 -6.95 11.32 0.49
C LEU A 23 -5.92 12.44 0.65
N SER A 24 -4.63 12.10 0.74
CA SER A 24 -3.55 13.07 0.85
C SER A 24 -2.48 12.86 -0.23
N SER A 25 -1.61 13.86 -0.45
CA SER A 25 -0.43 13.71 -1.31
C SER A 25 0.50 12.60 -0.82
N PHE A 26 0.48 12.31 0.48
CA PHE A 26 1.18 11.17 1.05
C PHE A 26 0.59 9.85 0.54
N ASP A 27 -0.73 9.74 0.40
CA ASP A 27 -1.36 8.52 -0.13
C ASP A 27 -0.96 8.27 -1.58
N ALA A 28 -0.92 9.31 -2.41
CA ALA A 28 -0.43 9.20 -3.78
C ALA A 28 1.03 8.70 -3.82
N THR A 29 1.88 9.23 -2.94
CA THR A 29 3.30 8.84 -2.84
C THR A 29 3.44 7.41 -2.34
N ALA A 30 2.70 7.04 -1.29
CA ALA A 30 2.70 5.69 -0.73
C ALA A 30 2.21 4.67 -1.76
N TYR A 31 1.12 4.96 -2.47
CA TYR A 31 0.62 4.13 -3.55
C TYR A 31 1.64 3.94 -4.67
N ALA A 32 2.25 5.03 -5.17
CA ALA A 32 3.23 4.97 -6.26
C ALA A 32 4.42 4.05 -5.93
N ILE A 33 4.82 3.98 -4.66
CA ILE A 33 5.86 3.05 -4.19
C ILE A 33 5.30 1.63 -4.05
N LEU A 34 4.15 1.47 -3.41
CA LEU A 34 3.59 0.16 -3.07
C LEU A 34 3.10 -0.63 -4.30
N CYS A 35 2.53 0.04 -5.30
CA CYS A 35 1.99 -0.60 -6.49
C CYS A 35 3.07 -1.37 -7.27
N GLN A 36 4.32 -0.90 -7.23
CA GLN A 36 5.48 -1.54 -7.84
C GLN A 36 5.81 -2.92 -7.24
N PHE A 37 5.34 -3.21 -6.04
CA PHE A 37 5.60 -4.50 -5.36
C PHE A 37 4.33 -5.34 -5.20
N ILE A 38 3.19 -4.68 -5.00
CA ILE A 38 1.92 -5.34 -4.70
C ILE A 38 1.16 -5.67 -5.99
N SER A 39 1.03 -4.70 -6.89
CA SER A 39 0.13 -4.77 -8.05
C SER A 39 0.81 -5.32 -9.31
N VAL A 40 2.13 -5.32 -9.37
CA VAL A 40 2.88 -5.93 -10.48
C VAL A 40 2.78 -7.46 -10.43
N ASN A 41 2.66 -8.11 -11.59
CA ASN A 41 2.73 -9.56 -11.70
C ASN A 41 4.19 -10.04 -11.80
N CYS A 42 4.97 -9.81 -10.74
CA CYS A 42 6.35 -10.28 -10.62
C CYS A 42 6.53 -11.08 -9.32
N GLU A 43 7.11 -12.26 -9.43
CA GLU A 43 7.41 -13.18 -8.31
C GLU A 43 8.87 -12.96 -7.85
N HIS A 44 9.03 -12.17 -6.79
CA HIS A 44 10.31 -11.96 -6.12
C HIS A 44 10.08 -11.89 -4.60
N ASP A 45 11.07 -12.24 -3.78
CA ASP A 45 10.97 -12.23 -2.32
C ASP A 45 10.46 -10.91 -1.73
N PHE A 46 10.80 -9.76 -2.33
CA PHE A 46 10.29 -8.46 -1.90
C PHE A 46 8.80 -8.30 -2.17
N ASN A 47 8.33 -8.72 -3.35
CA ASN A 47 6.92 -8.67 -3.71
C ASN A 47 6.11 -9.62 -2.84
N ARG A 48 6.64 -10.83 -2.61
CA ARG A 48 6.04 -11.82 -1.70
C ARG A 48 5.93 -11.27 -0.28
N LYS A 49 6.99 -10.60 0.21
CA LYS A 49 6.97 -9.94 1.52
C LYS A 49 5.98 -8.78 1.57
N ALA A 50 5.91 -7.94 0.55
CA ALA A 50 4.96 -6.84 0.46
C ALA A 50 3.51 -7.33 0.48
N ARG A 51 3.20 -8.34 -0.33
CA ARG A 51 1.88 -8.99 -0.38
C ARG A 51 1.52 -9.74 0.90
N SER A 52 2.50 -10.09 1.73
CA SER A 52 2.24 -10.69 3.06
C SER A 52 1.60 -9.72 4.06
N TYR A 53 1.51 -8.41 3.76
CA TYR A 53 0.86 -7.40 4.58
C TYR A 53 -0.57 -7.11 4.07
N PRO A 54 -1.63 -7.68 4.67
CA PRO A 54 -2.99 -7.56 4.15
C PRO A 54 -3.53 -6.12 4.18
N ASN A 55 -3.06 -5.30 5.12
CA ASN A 55 -3.43 -3.89 5.21
C ASN A 55 -2.90 -3.09 4.01
N LEU A 56 -1.66 -3.35 3.57
CA LEU A 56 -1.08 -2.72 2.38
C LEU A 56 -1.74 -3.20 1.09
N MET A 57 -2.03 -4.50 1.00
CA MET A 57 -2.78 -5.05 -0.13
C MET A 57 -4.15 -4.38 -0.27
N ARG A 58 -4.95 -4.34 0.81
CA ARG A 58 -6.27 -3.69 0.79
C ARG A 58 -6.18 -2.20 0.54
N TYR A 59 -5.12 -1.55 0.98
CA TYR A 59 -4.89 -0.14 0.70
C TYR A 59 -4.67 0.11 -0.79
N CYS A 60 -3.76 -0.63 -1.43
CA CYS A 60 -3.50 -0.49 -2.88
C CYS A 60 -4.74 -0.82 -3.71
N GLN A 61 -5.43 -1.91 -3.38
CA GLN A 61 -6.67 -2.31 -4.06
C GLN A 61 -7.77 -1.24 -3.98
N ARG A 62 -7.88 -0.53 -2.85
CA ARG A 62 -8.85 0.56 -2.69
C ARG A 62 -8.52 1.76 -3.57
N ILE A 63 -7.24 2.16 -3.62
CA ILE A 63 -6.80 3.27 -4.49
C ILE A 63 -6.96 2.89 -5.97
N GLU A 64 -6.67 1.65 -6.33
CA GLU A 64 -6.93 1.14 -7.69
C GLU A 64 -8.41 1.25 -8.02
N GLN A 65 -9.30 0.70 -7.21
CA GLN A 65 -10.75 0.76 -7.45
C GLN A 65 -11.33 2.18 -7.55
N GLU A 66 -10.71 3.16 -6.90
CA GLU A 66 -11.21 4.54 -6.87
C GLU A 66 -10.69 5.38 -8.05
N PHE A 67 -9.50 5.08 -8.59
CA PHE A 67 -8.81 5.95 -9.55
C PHE A 67 -8.37 5.28 -10.87
N TYR A 68 -8.37 3.95 -10.98
CA TYR A 68 -7.85 3.19 -12.13
C TYR A 68 -8.79 2.07 -12.59
#